data_AF-A0A6M1LHD1-F1
#
_entry.id   AF-A0A6M1LHD1-F1
#
_cell.length_a   1.000
_cell.length_b   1.000
_cell.length_c   1.000
_cell.angle_alpha   90.00
_cell.angle_beta   90.00
_cell.angle_gamma   90.00
#
_symmetry.space_group_name_H-M   'P 1'
#
loop_
_entity.id
_entity.type
_entity.pdbx_description
1 polymer ?
#
loop_
_entity_poly.entity_id
_entity_poly.type
_entity_poly.pdbx_seq_one_letter_code
_entity_poly.pdbx_strand_id
1 'polypeptide(L)'
;MASPITWEAALDPALAPRLLRHPALAARRAGPTRAAPLLLEWRDTAEGRLADDGLALEEPRGGPPRLVHAIAPATALIHPASPVEAGPGDPPASADQVLAALLGRRATVALAEGVEATLIRGALRLGDAEKPVARLLLAGPADAVIATMRDLAASIPLLPPLASLAEEARALGAGTGLRPRRLGAPLLGPGLSVEDALRHVIGHLACVLAWHAPIAAAGQHPAGVHQMRVALRRLRSALRAFRPAVDGPALRDADRRLKALATLLGPARDWDVFLGGLGAELAGALPEDPRIAALLEAARFRRDAAYAALARHLAGAEFRHLLWDLCALVEGRPWLVDRPGPVEDFAAGLLAKRWRKLTAAGGSMEDLPDAEFHALRLDGKRMRYLAELFAPLWGRKRGRRFLERLAAVQEQMGLANDAAVARALVAPLSDSPGGNWATGVAEGWVLARSRRARSRAAKAWDALLGADPFWNQG
;
A
#
# COMPACT_ATOMS: atom_id res chain seq x y z
N MET A 1 -26.71 -11.16 11.52
CA MET A 1 -25.58 -11.03 12.45
C MET A 1 -24.31 -11.09 11.63
N ALA A 2 -23.41 -10.11 11.76
CA ALA A 2 -22.13 -10.14 11.05
C ALA A 2 -21.34 -11.39 11.45
N SER A 3 -20.67 -12.02 10.49
CA SER A 3 -19.79 -13.17 10.73
C SER A 3 -18.70 -12.77 11.74
N PRO A 4 -18.32 -13.68 12.67
CA PRO A 4 -17.22 -13.40 13.57
C PRO A 4 -15.94 -13.18 12.78
N ILE A 5 -15.13 -12.21 13.21
CA ILE A 5 -13.82 -11.93 12.63
C ILE A 5 -12.75 -12.14 13.68
N THR A 6 -11.50 -12.26 13.23
CA THR A 6 -10.32 -12.19 14.10
C THR A 6 -9.38 -11.14 13.54
N TRP A 7 -8.90 -10.22 14.37
CA TRP A 7 -7.91 -9.21 14.00
C TRP A 7 -6.64 -9.37 14.83
N GLU A 8 -5.50 -9.27 14.17
CA GLU A 8 -4.17 -9.31 14.79
C GLU A 8 -3.55 -7.91 14.82
N ALA A 9 -2.96 -7.55 15.96
CA ALA A 9 -2.12 -6.37 16.14
C ALA A 9 -0.73 -6.77 16.63
N ALA A 10 0.29 -6.09 16.10
CA ALA A 10 1.64 -6.15 16.64
C ALA A 10 1.78 -5.20 17.83
N LEU A 11 2.55 -5.65 18.82
CA LEU A 11 2.86 -4.92 20.04
C LEU A 11 4.38 -4.80 20.18
N ASP A 12 4.81 -3.70 20.79
CA ASP A 12 6.13 -3.67 21.42
C ASP A 12 6.20 -4.76 22.51
N PRO A 13 7.13 -5.72 22.42
CA PRO A 13 7.32 -6.75 23.44
C PRO A 13 7.49 -6.19 24.86
N ALA A 14 8.04 -4.98 25.01
CA ALA A 14 8.20 -4.32 26.30
C ALA A 14 6.85 -3.91 26.95
N LEU A 15 5.83 -3.63 26.14
CA LEU A 15 4.49 -3.23 26.61
C LEU A 15 3.59 -4.44 26.90
N ALA A 16 3.85 -5.58 26.26
CA ALA A 16 3.01 -6.77 26.33
C ALA A 16 2.69 -7.25 27.76
N PRO A 17 3.63 -7.29 28.74
CA PRO A 17 3.33 -7.80 30.08
C PRO A 17 2.26 -7.01 30.85
N ARG A 18 2.08 -5.73 30.51
CA ARG A 18 1.14 -4.82 31.19
C ARG A 18 -0.17 -4.66 30.42
N LEU A 19 -0.24 -5.13 29.17
CA LEU A 19 -1.35 -4.88 28.27
C LEU A 19 -2.71 -5.33 28.84
N LEU A 20 -2.82 -6.55 29.37
CA LEU A 20 -4.08 -7.04 29.95
C LEU A 20 -4.54 -6.26 31.20
N ARG A 21 -3.65 -5.50 31.82
CA ARG A 21 -3.95 -4.60 32.95
C ARG A 21 -4.13 -3.15 32.51
N HIS A 22 -3.87 -2.85 31.23
CA HIS A 22 -4.04 -1.51 30.69
C HIS A 22 -5.52 -1.09 30.82
N PRO A 23 -5.84 0.15 31.26
CA PRO A 23 -7.21 0.57 31.50
C PRO A 23 -8.17 0.29 30.33
N ALA A 24 -7.68 0.47 29.10
CA ALA A 24 -8.46 0.23 27.89
C ALA A 24 -8.86 -1.25 27.68
N LEU A 25 -8.11 -2.23 28.19
CA LEU A 25 -8.55 -3.63 28.19
C LEU A 25 -9.26 -4.02 29.49
N ALA A 26 -8.73 -3.57 30.63
CA ALA A 26 -9.25 -3.92 31.95
C ALA A 26 -10.72 -3.50 32.13
N ALA A 27 -11.10 -2.32 31.62
CA ALA A 27 -12.47 -1.82 31.67
C ALA A 27 -13.48 -2.67 30.86
N ARG A 28 -13.00 -3.47 29.89
CA ARG A 28 -13.83 -4.33 29.04
C ARG A 28 -13.84 -5.78 29.51
N ARG A 29 -13.09 -6.13 30.56
CA ARG A 29 -12.89 -7.52 30.97
C ARG A 29 -14.19 -8.13 31.52
N ALA A 30 -14.58 -9.28 30.97
CA ALA A 30 -15.80 -10.00 31.35
C ALA A 30 -15.52 -11.37 32.00
N GLY A 31 -14.25 -11.77 32.16
CA GLY A 31 -13.92 -13.07 32.74
C GLY A 31 -12.48 -13.22 33.24
N PRO A 32 -12.14 -14.38 33.83
CA PRO A 32 -10.78 -14.67 34.27
C PRO A 32 -9.83 -14.77 33.08
N THR A 33 -8.54 -14.49 33.33
CA THR A 33 -7.49 -14.68 32.32
C THR A 33 -7.00 -16.12 32.41
N ARG A 34 -7.01 -16.83 31.28
CA ARG A 34 -6.44 -18.18 31.16
C ARG A 34 -5.09 -18.08 30.48
N ALA A 35 -4.02 -18.41 31.20
CA ALA A 35 -2.66 -18.36 30.67
C ALA A 35 -2.08 -19.77 30.53
N ALA A 36 -1.42 -20.03 29.40
CA ALA A 36 -0.75 -21.29 29.11
C ALA A 36 0.64 -21.03 28.50
N PRO A 37 1.60 -21.95 28.70
CA PRO A 37 2.82 -21.93 27.89
C PRO A 37 2.46 -22.09 26.41
N LEU A 38 3.22 -21.44 25.54
CA LEU A 38 3.11 -21.55 24.09
C LEU A 38 4.44 -22.07 23.54
N LEU A 39 4.37 -23.19 22.82
CA LEU A 39 5.42 -23.67 21.95
C LEU A 39 4.76 -23.93 20.59
N LEU A 40 5.23 -23.21 19.58
CA LEU A 40 4.78 -23.32 18.20
C LEU A 40 6.02 -23.35 17.32
N GLU A 41 6.17 -24.38 16.51
CA GLU A 41 7.31 -24.54 15.61
C GLU A 41 6.84 -24.35 14.17
N TRP A 42 7.65 -23.68 13.34
CA TRP A 42 7.44 -23.63 11.91
C TRP A 42 8.54 -24.38 11.19
N ARG A 43 8.15 -25.16 10.18
CA ARG A 43 9.03 -26.00 9.37
C ARG A 43 8.83 -25.77 7.88
N ASP A 44 9.83 -26.17 7.13
CA ASP A 44 9.84 -26.29 5.67
C ASP A 44 10.52 -27.60 5.27
N THR A 45 10.50 -27.88 3.97
CA THR A 45 11.40 -28.81 3.31
C THR A 45 12.84 -28.29 3.32
N ALA A 46 13.82 -29.20 3.21
CA ALA A 46 15.23 -28.84 3.11
C ALA A 46 15.54 -27.88 1.94
N GLU A 47 14.79 -27.98 0.83
CA GLU A 47 14.94 -27.08 -0.32
C GLU A 47 14.11 -25.78 -0.23
N GLY A 48 13.33 -25.57 0.83
CA GLY A 48 12.52 -24.34 1.00
C GLY A 48 11.28 -24.25 0.12
N ARG A 49 10.76 -25.39 -0.37
CA ARG A 49 9.63 -25.45 -1.30
C ARG A 49 8.33 -24.88 -0.73
N LEU A 50 8.04 -25.08 0.57
CA LEU A 50 6.83 -24.50 1.16
C LEU A 50 6.95 -22.97 1.17
N ALA A 51 8.09 -22.43 1.58
CA ALA A 51 8.32 -20.99 1.59
C ALA A 51 8.21 -20.38 0.18
N ASP A 52 8.71 -21.05 -0.85
CA ASP A 52 8.58 -20.63 -2.25
C ASP A 52 7.12 -20.52 -2.69
N ASP A 53 6.27 -21.43 -2.22
CA ASP A 53 4.82 -21.42 -2.44
C ASP A 53 4.06 -20.49 -1.47
N GLY A 54 4.77 -19.76 -0.60
CA GLY A 54 4.18 -18.87 0.40
C GLY A 54 3.53 -19.59 1.59
N LEU A 55 3.88 -20.86 1.79
CA LEU A 55 3.40 -21.72 2.86
C LEU A 55 4.46 -21.92 3.95
N ALA A 56 4.02 -22.41 5.10
CA ALA A 56 4.87 -22.99 6.13
C ALA A 56 4.10 -24.11 6.83
N LEU A 57 4.82 -25.10 7.36
CA LEU A 57 4.23 -26.10 8.24
C LEU A 57 4.25 -25.57 9.67
N GLU A 58 3.09 -25.39 10.29
CA GLU A 58 2.95 -24.93 11.67
C GLU A 58 2.60 -26.10 12.60
N GLU A 59 3.43 -26.31 13.62
CA GLU A 59 3.33 -27.43 14.55
C GLU A 59 3.14 -26.93 15.99
N PRO A 60 1.90 -26.91 16.52
CA PRO A 60 1.66 -26.59 17.91
C PRO A 60 2.07 -27.77 18.80
N ARG A 61 2.64 -27.48 19.98
CA ARG A 61 2.94 -28.52 20.97
C ARG A 61 1.67 -29.27 21.38
N GLY A 62 1.61 -30.56 21.08
CA GLY A 62 0.51 -31.45 21.48
C GLY A 62 -0.75 -31.34 20.60
N GLY A 63 -0.64 -30.74 19.40
CA GLY A 63 -1.69 -30.73 18.39
C GLY A 63 -1.17 -31.23 17.03
N PRO A 64 -2.08 -31.49 16.07
CA PRO A 64 -1.67 -31.92 14.74
C PRO A 64 -0.96 -30.78 14.00
N PRO A 65 0.07 -31.09 13.20
CA PRO A 65 0.72 -30.12 12.33
C PRO A 65 -0.25 -29.67 11.23
N ARG A 66 -0.13 -28.43 10.76
CA ARG A 66 -0.99 -27.89 9.70
C ARG A 66 -0.23 -26.97 8.76
N LEU A 67 -0.57 -27.01 7.48
CA LEU A 67 -0.08 -26.00 6.55
C LEU A 67 -0.77 -24.66 6.81
N VAL A 68 0.00 -23.59 6.71
CA VAL A 68 -0.48 -22.22 6.85
C VAL A 68 0.07 -21.33 5.76
N HIS A 69 -0.71 -20.33 5.35
CA HIS A 69 -0.23 -19.29 4.45
C HIS A 69 0.65 -18.29 5.18
N ALA A 70 1.97 -18.47 5.09
CA ALA A 70 2.94 -17.45 5.52
C ALA A 70 2.74 -16.16 4.70
N ILE A 71 2.48 -16.31 3.40
CA ILE A 71 2.03 -15.26 2.48
C ILE A 71 0.75 -15.74 1.79
N ALA A 72 -0.36 -15.02 1.99
CA ALA A 72 -1.62 -15.38 1.36
C ALA A 72 -1.53 -15.23 -0.18
N PRO A 73 -2.22 -16.07 -0.96
CA PRO A 73 -2.29 -15.96 -2.42
C PRO A 73 -2.66 -14.55 -2.88
N ALA A 74 -2.16 -14.09 -4.03
CA ALA A 74 -2.34 -12.72 -4.49
C ALA A 74 -3.83 -12.30 -4.66
N THR A 75 -4.70 -13.25 -4.97
CA THR A 75 -6.16 -13.05 -5.14
C THR A 75 -6.93 -13.12 -3.82
N ALA A 76 -6.34 -13.61 -2.74
CA ALA A 76 -7.00 -13.72 -1.44
C ALA A 76 -7.36 -12.33 -0.90
N LEU A 77 -8.57 -12.20 -0.37
CA LEU A 77 -9.03 -11.02 0.33
C LEU A 77 -8.37 -10.94 1.71
N ILE A 78 -7.33 -10.12 1.83
CA ILE A 78 -6.67 -9.85 3.10
C ILE A 78 -6.51 -8.34 3.30
N HIS A 79 -6.38 -7.94 4.56
CA HIS A 79 -5.97 -6.61 4.99
C HIS A 79 -4.85 -6.75 6.05
N PRO A 80 -4.19 -5.65 6.48
CA PRO A 80 -3.03 -5.74 7.35
C PRO A 80 -3.22 -6.52 8.65
N ALA A 81 -4.43 -6.50 9.21
CA ALA A 81 -4.78 -7.18 10.46
C ALA A 81 -5.42 -8.56 10.27
N SER A 82 -5.55 -9.05 9.02
CA SER A 82 -6.04 -10.40 8.78
C SER A 82 -5.05 -11.41 9.35
N PRO A 83 -5.53 -12.40 10.13
CA PRO A 83 -4.69 -13.45 10.70
C PRO A 83 -4.17 -14.38 9.59
N VAL A 84 -3.32 -15.32 9.98
CA VAL A 84 -2.93 -16.44 9.12
C VAL A 84 -4.12 -17.35 8.85
N GLU A 85 -4.26 -17.75 7.59
CA GLU A 85 -5.23 -18.74 7.14
C GLU A 85 -4.56 -20.10 6.95
N ALA A 86 -5.35 -21.17 7.07
CA ALA A 86 -4.90 -22.52 6.76
C ALA A 86 -4.52 -22.63 5.29
N GLY A 87 -3.40 -23.30 5.03
CA GLY A 87 -2.97 -23.66 3.69
C GLY A 87 -3.74 -24.87 3.14
N PRO A 88 -3.73 -25.08 1.82
CA PRO A 88 -4.35 -26.24 1.21
C PRO A 88 -3.50 -27.50 1.41
N GLY A 89 -4.17 -28.66 1.48
CA GLY A 89 -3.53 -29.97 1.49
C GLY A 89 -2.99 -30.42 2.85
N ASP A 90 -2.44 -31.63 2.86
CA ASP A 90 -1.85 -32.24 4.05
C ASP A 90 -0.37 -31.84 4.19
N PRO A 91 0.16 -31.72 5.43
CA PRO A 91 1.58 -31.55 5.68
C PRO A 91 2.46 -32.59 4.95
N PRO A 92 3.44 -32.17 4.14
CA PRO A 92 4.35 -33.11 3.52
C PRO A 92 5.31 -33.71 4.55
N ALA A 93 5.53 -35.02 4.50
CA ALA A 93 6.44 -35.71 5.41
C ALA A 93 7.90 -35.21 5.31
N SER A 94 8.28 -34.61 4.17
CA SER A 94 9.60 -34.02 3.93
C SER A 94 9.79 -32.62 4.53
N ALA A 95 8.80 -32.05 5.22
CA ALA A 95 8.93 -30.74 5.87
C ALA A 95 9.48 -30.88 7.30
N ASP A 96 10.73 -31.34 7.41
CA ASP A 96 11.43 -31.59 8.68
C ASP A 96 12.44 -30.49 9.06
N GLN A 97 12.74 -29.56 8.16
CA GLN A 97 13.65 -28.46 8.41
C GLN A 97 12.98 -27.38 9.27
N VAL A 98 13.45 -27.22 10.50
CA VAL A 98 12.97 -26.18 11.41
C VAL A 98 13.39 -24.79 10.89
N LEU A 99 12.41 -23.89 10.76
CA LEU A 99 12.61 -22.48 10.46
C LEU A 99 12.80 -21.67 11.74
N ALA A 100 11.87 -21.81 12.70
CA ALA A 100 11.99 -21.24 14.04
C ALA A 100 10.94 -21.83 14.97
N ALA A 101 11.19 -21.74 16.28
CA ALA A 101 10.21 -22.03 17.31
C ALA A 101 9.84 -20.75 18.09
N LEU A 102 8.55 -20.47 18.26
CA LEU A 102 8.05 -19.48 19.21
C LEU A 102 7.92 -20.11 20.59
N LEU A 103 8.80 -19.71 21.50
CA LEU A 103 8.74 -20.04 22.91
C LEU A 103 8.14 -18.87 23.69
N GLY A 104 7.04 -19.11 24.40
CA GLY A 104 6.37 -18.03 25.10
C GLY A 104 5.19 -18.42 25.95
N ARG A 105 4.26 -17.47 26.08
CA ARG A 105 3.00 -17.63 26.79
C ARG A 105 1.87 -17.06 25.96
N ARG A 106 0.73 -17.75 25.99
CA ARG A 106 -0.55 -17.26 25.50
C ARG A 106 -1.44 -16.96 26.70
N ALA A 107 -2.07 -15.80 26.72
CA ALA A 107 -3.05 -15.41 27.72
C ALA A 107 -4.34 -14.98 27.04
N THR A 108 -5.43 -15.67 27.35
CA THR A 108 -6.75 -15.44 26.75
C THR A 108 -7.71 -14.90 27.81
N VAL A 109 -8.52 -13.93 27.45
CA VAL A 109 -9.52 -13.31 28.34
C VAL A 109 -10.78 -12.93 27.55
N ALA A 110 -11.94 -13.25 28.12
CA ALA A 110 -13.21 -12.76 27.60
C ALA A 110 -13.36 -11.27 27.92
N LEU A 111 -13.75 -10.50 26.92
CA LEU A 111 -14.14 -9.10 27.02
C LEU A 111 -15.66 -8.97 26.84
N ALA A 112 -16.17 -7.76 27.06
CA ALA A 112 -17.55 -7.39 26.79
C ALA A 112 -17.93 -7.63 25.32
N GLU A 113 -19.24 -7.70 25.05
CA GLU A 113 -19.80 -7.81 23.70
C GLU A 113 -19.34 -9.07 22.93
N GLY A 114 -18.95 -10.12 23.65
CA GLY A 114 -18.57 -11.40 23.06
C GLY A 114 -17.20 -11.40 22.36
N VAL A 115 -16.34 -10.42 22.67
CA VAL A 115 -14.97 -10.37 22.15
C VAL A 115 -14.05 -11.19 23.04
N GLU A 116 -13.21 -12.04 22.45
CA GLU A 116 -12.11 -12.72 23.13
C GLU A 116 -10.79 -12.04 22.75
N ALA A 117 -10.00 -11.67 23.75
CA ALA A 117 -8.65 -11.15 23.56
C ALA A 117 -7.61 -12.22 23.89
N THR A 118 -6.73 -12.52 22.94
CA THR A 118 -5.59 -13.42 23.10
C THR A 118 -4.29 -12.64 22.95
N LEU A 119 -3.51 -12.57 24.03
CA LEU A 119 -2.16 -12.01 24.04
C LEU A 119 -1.14 -13.14 23.92
N ILE A 120 -0.35 -13.10 22.85
CA ILE A 120 0.84 -13.93 22.66
C ILE A 120 2.06 -13.09 22.98
N ARG A 121 2.96 -13.62 23.82
CA ARG A 121 4.27 -13.00 24.10
C ARG A 121 5.35 -14.06 24.22
N GLY A 122 6.52 -13.81 23.67
CA GLY A 122 7.62 -14.75 23.68
C GLY A 122 8.75 -14.31 22.78
N ALA A 123 9.51 -15.28 22.28
CA ALA A 123 10.52 -15.04 21.26
C ALA A 123 10.52 -16.18 20.23
N LEU A 124 10.68 -15.80 18.96
CA LEU A 124 11.07 -16.72 17.90
C LEU A 124 12.55 -17.06 18.06
N ARG A 125 12.91 -18.34 17.98
CA ARG A 125 14.28 -18.82 18.13
C ARG A 125 14.66 -19.85 17.08
N LEU A 126 15.90 -19.78 16.62
CA LEU A 126 16.60 -20.84 15.89
C LEU A 126 18.08 -20.81 16.26
N GLY A 127 18.59 -21.86 16.89
CA GLY A 127 19.95 -21.86 17.44
C GLY A 127 20.14 -20.67 18.41
N ASP A 128 21.16 -19.85 18.16
CA ASP A 128 21.45 -18.64 18.94
C ASP A 128 20.65 -17.41 18.48
N ALA A 129 19.95 -17.48 17.34
CA ALA A 129 19.17 -16.37 16.83
C ALA A 129 17.86 -16.24 17.61
N GLU A 130 17.60 -15.05 18.17
CA GLU A 130 16.39 -14.75 18.92
C GLU A 130 15.72 -13.45 18.43
N LYS A 131 14.39 -13.49 18.29
CA LYS A 131 13.57 -12.33 17.99
C LYS A 131 12.37 -12.24 18.95
N PRO A 132 12.31 -11.24 19.83
CA PRO A 132 11.16 -11.00 20.69
C PRO A 132 9.88 -10.72 19.89
N VAL A 133 8.76 -11.30 20.32
CA VAL A 133 7.46 -11.20 19.66
C VAL A 133 6.36 -10.94 20.68
N ALA A 134 5.45 -10.01 20.33
CA ALA A 134 4.18 -9.86 21.00
C ALA A 134 3.05 -9.59 20.00
N ARG A 135 1.92 -10.28 20.17
CA ARG A 135 0.71 -10.16 19.35
C ARG A 135 -0.54 -10.08 20.22
N LEU A 136 -1.46 -9.20 19.84
CA LEU A 136 -2.82 -9.18 20.37
C LEU A 136 -3.76 -9.64 19.26
N LEU A 137 -4.52 -10.69 19.53
CA LEU A 137 -5.61 -11.14 18.68
C LEU A 137 -6.93 -10.80 19.36
N LEU A 138 -7.85 -10.19 18.63
CA LEU A 138 -9.23 -9.98 19.05
C LEU A 138 -10.14 -10.81 18.14
N ALA A 139 -10.95 -11.70 18.71
CA ALA A 139 -11.88 -12.54 17.98
C ALA A 139 -13.31 -12.34 18.51
N GLY A 140 -14.32 -12.28 17.64
CA GLY A 140 -15.71 -12.07 18.05
C GLY A 140 -16.55 -11.41 16.97
N PRO A 141 -17.75 -10.88 17.31
CA PRO A 141 -18.59 -10.15 16.38
C PRO A 141 -17.83 -8.97 15.74
N ALA A 142 -18.00 -8.77 14.42
CA ALA A 142 -17.23 -7.80 13.66
C ALA A 142 -17.24 -6.38 14.27
N ASP A 143 -18.43 -5.85 14.55
CA ASP A 143 -18.58 -4.49 15.09
C ASP A 143 -17.89 -4.33 16.45
N ALA A 144 -18.01 -5.33 17.32
CA ALA A 144 -17.40 -5.31 18.65
C ALA A 144 -15.86 -5.43 18.59
N VAL A 145 -15.32 -6.26 17.70
CA VAL A 145 -13.87 -6.36 17.47
C VAL A 145 -13.31 -5.06 16.91
N ILE A 146 -13.99 -4.46 15.92
CA ILE A 146 -13.59 -3.19 15.30
C ILE A 146 -13.59 -2.07 16.34
N ALA A 147 -14.66 -1.94 17.13
CA ALA A 147 -14.77 -0.92 18.18
C ALA A 147 -13.68 -1.10 19.24
N THR A 148 -13.51 -2.33 19.74
CA THR A 148 -12.48 -2.64 20.74
C THR A 148 -11.08 -2.33 20.21
N MET A 149 -10.75 -2.72 18.97
CA MET A 149 -9.43 -2.44 18.41
C MET A 149 -9.17 -0.94 18.25
N ARG A 150 -10.17 -0.15 17.81
CA ARG A 150 -10.04 1.31 17.70
C ARG A 150 -9.77 1.97 19.05
N ASP A 151 -10.50 1.58 20.09
CA ASP A 151 -10.33 2.13 21.43
C ASP A 151 -8.95 1.80 22.02
N LEU A 152 -8.46 0.59 21.75
CA LEU A 152 -7.10 0.21 22.12
C LEU A 152 -6.05 1.00 21.33
N ALA A 153 -6.20 1.09 20.01
CA ALA A 153 -5.29 1.82 19.15
C ALA A 153 -5.26 3.34 19.43
N ALA A 154 -6.30 3.90 20.06
CA ALA A 154 -6.33 5.29 20.51
C ALA A 154 -5.44 5.55 21.74
N SER A 155 -5.27 4.55 22.60
CA SER A 155 -4.52 4.67 23.87
C SER A 155 -3.16 3.98 23.86
N ILE A 156 -2.96 3.01 22.96
CA ILE A 156 -1.76 2.20 22.83
C ILE A 156 -1.28 2.30 21.37
N PRO A 157 0.04 2.40 21.10
CA PRO A 157 0.59 2.47 19.75
C PRO A 157 0.53 1.11 19.02
N LEU A 158 -0.67 0.55 18.87
CA LEU A 158 -0.95 -0.70 18.15
C LEU A 158 -0.99 -0.47 16.65
N LEU A 159 -0.18 -1.21 15.91
CA LEU A 159 -0.25 -1.30 14.46
C LEU A 159 -0.63 -2.73 14.04
N PRO A 160 -1.32 -2.91 12.91
CA PRO A 160 -1.39 -4.22 12.29
C PRO A 160 0.03 -4.79 12.03
N PRO A 161 0.24 -6.10 12.15
CA PRO A 161 1.56 -6.69 11.90
C PRO A 161 1.98 -6.53 10.43
N LEU A 162 3.27 -6.32 10.19
CA LEU A 162 3.83 -6.25 8.84
C LEU A 162 3.88 -7.62 8.15
N ALA A 163 3.97 -8.69 8.94
CA ALA A 163 4.08 -10.07 8.50
C ALA A 163 3.43 -11.02 9.51
N SER A 164 3.02 -12.20 9.03
CA SER A 164 2.57 -13.29 9.87
C SER A 164 3.71 -13.83 10.73
N LEU A 165 3.39 -14.51 11.83
CA LEU A 165 4.41 -15.21 12.63
C LEU A 165 5.14 -16.29 11.82
N ALA A 166 4.44 -16.96 10.91
CA ALA A 166 5.05 -17.92 9.98
C ALA A 166 6.10 -17.26 9.05
N GLU A 167 5.81 -16.08 8.49
CA GLU A 167 6.80 -15.34 7.69
C GLU A 167 7.94 -14.77 8.55
N GLU A 168 7.67 -14.37 9.79
CA GLU A 168 8.74 -13.98 10.72
C GLU A 168 9.65 -15.15 11.10
N ALA A 169 9.07 -16.34 11.30
CA ALA A 169 9.81 -17.58 11.55
C ALA A 169 10.68 -17.97 10.34
N ARG A 170 10.11 -17.91 9.12
CA ARG A 170 10.86 -18.15 7.88
C ARG A 170 12.00 -17.16 7.70
N ALA A 171 11.77 -15.87 7.94
CA ALA A 171 12.80 -14.84 7.83
C ALA A 171 13.97 -15.10 8.80
N LEU A 172 13.64 -15.46 10.05
CA LEU A 172 14.66 -15.85 11.04
C LEU A 172 15.42 -17.10 10.59
N GLY A 173 14.70 -18.14 10.16
CA GLY A 173 15.30 -19.42 9.81
C GLY A 173 16.19 -19.39 8.57
N ALA A 174 15.76 -18.65 7.55
CA ALA A 174 16.54 -18.50 6.32
C ALA A 174 17.62 -17.40 6.44
N GLY A 175 17.70 -16.66 7.54
CA GLY A 175 18.62 -15.52 7.67
C GLY A 175 18.35 -14.40 6.64
N THR A 176 17.09 -14.20 6.26
CA THR A 176 16.68 -13.23 5.22
C THR A 176 15.70 -12.20 5.76
N GLY A 177 15.48 -11.11 5.02
CA GLY A 177 14.47 -10.12 5.37
C GLY A 177 13.03 -10.65 5.23
N LEU A 178 12.09 -9.98 5.91
CA LEU A 178 10.65 -10.26 5.75
C LEU A 178 10.21 -10.04 4.30
N ARG A 179 9.29 -10.87 3.85
CA ARG A 179 8.57 -10.65 2.60
C ARG A 179 7.26 -9.90 2.86
N PRO A 180 6.90 -8.91 2.02
CA PRO A 180 5.66 -8.18 2.16
C PRO A 180 4.43 -9.06 1.89
N ARG A 181 3.35 -8.84 2.66
CA ARG A 181 2.05 -9.48 2.38
C ARG A 181 1.51 -9.15 0.99
N ARG A 182 1.72 -7.90 0.54
CA ARG A 182 1.32 -7.37 -0.77
C ARG A 182 2.31 -6.31 -1.26
N LEU A 183 2.49 -6.26 -2.58
CA LEU A 183 3.21 -5.20 -3.28
C LEU A 183 2.42 -4.73 -4.50
N GLY A 184 2.70 -3.51 -4.94
CA GLY A 184 2.21 -3.00 -6.24
C GLY A 184 0.69 -2.95 -6.35
N ALA A 185 0.18 -3.30 -7.53
CA ALA A 185 -1.23 -3.25 -7.88
C ALA A 185 -2.01 -4.46 -7.31
N PRO A 186 -3.26 -4.28 -6.85
CA PRO A 186 -4.13 -5.41 -6.53
C PRO A 186 -4.44 -6.25 -7.77
N LEU A 187 -4.61 -7.56 -7.57
CA LEU A 187 -4.99 -8.50 -8.62
C LEU A 187 -6.42 -8.97 -8.37
N LEU A 188 -7.38 -8.39 -9.09
CA LEU A 188 -8.78 -8.81 -9.01
C LEU A 188 -8.98 -10.16 -9.73
N GLY A 189 -9.60 -11.11 -9.03
CA GLY A 189 -10.06 -12.37 -9.61
C GLY A 189 -11.39 -12.20 -10.35
N PRO A 190 -11.70 -13.08 -11.32
CA PRO A 190 -13.00 -13.08 -11.99
C PRO A 190 -14.12 -13.50 -11.04
N GLY A 191 -15.35 -13.06 -11.30
CA GLY A 191 -16.56 -13.43 -10.57
C GLY A 191 -16.71 -12.76 -9.19
N LEU A 192 -15.83 -11.82 -8.84
CA LEU A 192 -15.99 -11.03 -7.62
C LEU A 192 -17.21 -10.12 -7.74
N SER A 193 -17.94 -9.95 -6.63
CA SER A 193 -18.91 -8.87 -6.54
C SER A 193 -18.21 -7.50 -6.59
N VAL A 194 -18.92 -6.45 -7.02
CA VAL A 194 -18.40 -5.07 -6.96
C VAL A 194 -17.93 -4.71 -5.54
N GLU A 195 -18.65 -5.16 -4.52
CA GLU A 195 -18.29 -4.94 -3.12
C GLU A 195 -17.00 -5.67 -2.74
N ASP A 196 -16.88 -6.97 -3.05
CA ASP A 196 -15.70 -7.76 -2.71
C ASP A 196 -14.45 -7.30 -3.47
N ALA A 197 -14.62 -6.82 -4.71
CA ALA A 197 -13.55 -6.18 -5.45
C ALA A 197 -13.07 -4.90 -4.74
N LEU A 198 -13.97 -4.06 -4.24
CA LEU A 198 -13.58 -2.87 -3.47
C LEU A 198 -12.87 -3.26 -2.17
N ARG A 199 -13.40 -4.24 -1.42
CA ARG A 199 -12.78 -4.79 -0.20
C ARG A 199 -11.36 -5.28 -0.48
N HIS A 200 -11.17 -6.04 -1.57
CA HIS A 200 -9.86 -6.54 -1.99
C HIS A 200 -8.88 -5.40 -2.28
N VAL A 201 -9.31 -4.36 -3.01
CA VAL A 201 -8.46 -3.21 -3.31
C VAL A 201 -8.05 -2.45 -2.04
N ILE A 202 -8.99 -2.21 -1.13
CA ILE A 202 -8.72 -1.50 0.14
C ILE A 202 -7.73 -2.31 0.98
N GLY A 203 -8.02 -3.59 1.21
CA GLY A 203 -7.17 -4.48 2.01
C GLY A 203 -5.77 -4.63 1.43
N HIS A 204 -5.66 -4.87 0.12
CA HIS A 204 -4.37 -4.99 -0.57
C HIS A 204 -3.54 -3.72 -0.43
N LEU A 205 -4.10 -2.56 -0.77
CA LEU A 205 -3.35 -1.32 -0.76
C LEU A 205 -3.05 -0.83 0.67
N ALA A 206 -3.87 -1.20 1.66
CA ALA A 206 -3.54 -1.01 3.07
C ALA A 206 -2.30 -1.83 3.47
N CYS A 207 -2.16 -3.09 3.00
CA CYS A 207 -0.95 -3.88 3.19
C CYS A 207 0.29 -3.20 2.57
N VAL A 208 0.16 -2.69 1.34
CA VAL A 208 1.26 -1.96 0.66
C VAL A 208 1.64 -0.69 1.44
N LEU A 209 0.67 0.06 1.97
CA LEU A 209 0.93 1.25 2.78
C LEU A 209 1.62 0.90 4.10
N ALA A 210 1.14 -0.12 4.83
CA ALA A 210 1.73 -0.57 6.08
C ALA A 210 3.18 -1.02 5.88
N TRP A 211 3.46 -1.77 4.81
CA TRP A 211 4.81 -2.24 4.47
C TRP A 211 5.79 -1.10 4.20
N HIS A 212 5.40 -0.12 3.39
CA HIS A 212 6.31 0.95 2.98
C HIS A 212 6.41 2.11 3.97
N ALA A 213 5.51 2.22 4.95
CA ALA A 213 5.56 3.25 5.98
C ALA A 213 6.88 3.30 6.78
N PRO A 214 7.36 2.20 7.40
CA PRO A 214 8.64 2.23 8.11
C PRO A 214 9.83 2.51 7.17
N ILE A 215 9.78 2.05 5.92
CA ILE A 215 10.82 2.31 4.91
C ILE A 215 10.85 3.80 4.56
N ALA A 216 9.69 4.43 4.37
CA ALA A 216 9.57 5.86 4.10
C ALA A 216 10.01 6.71 5.31
N ALA A 217 9.64 6.30 6.52
CA ALA A 217 10.02 6.98 7.75
C ALA A 217 11.54 6.95 8.00
N ALA A 218 12.22 5.87 7.62
CA ALA A 218 13.68 5.75 7.75
C ALA A 218 14.46 6.72 6.85
N GLY A 219 13.88 7.18 5.74
CA GLY A 219 14.46 8.19 4.86
C GLY A 219 15.71 7.79 4.07
N GLN A 220 16.16 6.54 4.18
CA GLN A 220 17.41 6.04 3.59
C GLN A 220 17.33 5.91 2.06
N HIS A 221 16.17 5.57 1.51
CA HIS A 221 16.00 5.36 0.07
C HIS A 221 14.64 5.90 -0.43
N PRO A 222 14.58 6.57 -1.61
CA PRO A 222 13.34 7.16 -2.17
C PRO A 222 12.21 6.16 -2.43
N ALA A 223 12.51 4.86 -2.47
CA ALA A 223 11.54 3.81 -2.80
C ALA A 223 10.36 3.78 -1.81
N GLY A 224 10.58 3.98 -0.51
CA GLY A 224 9.51 3.97 0.49
C GLY A 224 8.42 5.01 0.17
N VAL A 225 8.84 6.28 0.05
CA VAL A 225 7.95 7.40 -0.31
C VAL A 225 7.31 7.19 -1.68
N HIS A 226 8.09 6.73 -2.66
CA HIS A 226 7.58 6.47 -4.01
C HIS A 226 6.44 5.43 -3.99
N GLN A 227 6.66 4.28 -3.35
CA GLN A 227 5.67 3.20 -3.33
C GLN A 227 4.43 3.56 -2.51
N MET A 228 4.57 4.27 -1.38
CA MET A 228 3.42 4.80 -0.65
C MET A 228 2.59 5.74 -1.52
N ARG A 229 3.21 6.66 -2.26
CA ARG A 229 2.49 7.55 -3.18
C ARG A 229 1.78 6.80 -4.29
N VAL A 230 2.40 5.76 -4.84
CA VAL A 230 1.76 4.89 -5.83
C VAL A 230 0.52 4.22 -5.22
N ALA A 231 0.64 3.63 -4.03
CA ALA A 231 -0.45 2.96 -3.34
C ALA A 231 -1.60 3.92 -3.00
N LEU A 232 -1.33 5.10 -2.42
CA LEU A 232 -2.34 6.11 -2.11
C LEU A 232 -3.10 6.56 -3.35
N ARG A 233 -2.38 6.79 -4.45
CA ARG A 233 -3.00 7.23 -5.70
C ARG A 233 -3.88 6.15 -6.31
N ARG A 234 -3.46 4.88 -6.26
CA ARG A 234 -4.28 3.72 -6.68
C ARG A 234 -5.53 3.64 -5.81
N LEU A 235 -5.38 3.67 -4.48
CA LEU A 235 -6.48 3.51 -3.53
C LEU A 235 -7.51 4.63 -3.69
N ARG A 236 -7.07 5.88 -3.73
CA ARG A 236 -7.97 7.03 -3.92
C ARG A 236 -8.64 7.03 -5.30
N SER A 237 -7.94 6.57 -6.34
CA SER A 237 -8.54 6.42 -7.67
C SER A 237 -9.62 5.33 -7.66
N ALA A 238 -9.37 4.21 -6.98
CA ALA A 238 -10.35 3.14 -6.80
C ALA A 238 -11.57 3.62 -5.99
N LEU A 239 -11.39 4.27 -4.84
CA LEU A 239 -12.52 4.81 -4.05
C LEU A 239 -13.43 5.72 -4.90
N ARG A 240 -12.84 6.55 -5.77
CA ARG A 240 -13.59 7.41 -6.69
C ARG A 240 -14.24 6.63 -7.83
N ALA A 241 -13.59 5.59 -8.32
CA ALA A 241 -14.07 4.71 -9.37
C ALA A 241 -15.32 3.95 -8.94
N PHE A 242 -15.28 3.37 -7.74
CA PHE A 242 -16.36 2.56 -7.15
C PHE A 242 -17.52 3.41 -6.61
N ARG A 243 -17.31 4.71 -6.36
CA ARG A 243 -18.32 5.63 -5.81
C ARG A 243 -19.73 5.53 -6.44
N PRO A 244 -19.90 5.36 -7.77
CA PRO A 244 -21.23 5.23 -8.37
C PRO A 244 -21.96 3.92 -8.03
N ALA A 245 -21.28 2.93 -7.45
CA ALA A 245 -21.85 1.65 -7.06
C ALA A 245 -21.81 1.40 -5.54
N VAL A 246 -20.79 1.95 -4.87
CA VAL A 246 -20.57 1.81 -3.43
C VAL A 246 -20.18 3.15 -2.85
N ASP A 247 -20.99 3.70 -1.94
CA ASP A 247 -20.73 5.01 -1.34
C ASP A 247 -21.17 5.05 0.13
N GLY A 248 -20.54 5.92 0.91
CA GLY A 248 -20.83 6.08 2.33
C GLY A 248 -19.94 7.09 3.01
N PRO A 249 -20.36 7.62 4.18
CA PRO A 249 -19.59 8.62 4.92
C PRO A 249 -18.19 8.11 5.30
N ALA A 250 -18.07 6.84 5.68
CA ALA A 250 -16.81 6.22 6.03
C ALA A 250 -15.81 6.16 4.85
N LEU A 251 -16.28 5.84 3.64
CA LEU A 251 -15.43 5.85 2.43
C LEU A 251 -14.98 7.26 2.05
N ARG A 252 -15.87 8.25 2.20
CA ARG A 252 -15.53 9.67 1.97
C ARG A 252 -14.49 10.17 2.95
N ASP A 253 -14.64 9.81 4.23
CA ASP A 253 -13.67 10.17 5.25
C ASP A 253 -12.29 9.55 4.98
N ALA A 254 -12.27 8.27 4.57
CA ALA A 254 -11.04 7.62 4.16
C ALA A 254 -10.37 8.32 2.96
N ASP A 255 -11.08 8.68 1.88
CA ASP A 255 -10.47 9.45 0.75
C ASP A 255 -9.92 10.80 1.23
N ARG A 256 -10.60 11.49 2.16
CA ARG A 256 -10.14 12.75 2.75
C ARG A 256 -8.82 12.57 3.51
N ARG A 257 -8.73 11.55 4.38
CA ARG A 257 -7.52 11.28 5.17
C ARG A 257 -6.37 10.75 4.30
N LEU A 258 -6.65 9.91 3.32
CA LEU A 258 -5.69 9.48 2.31
C LEU A 258 -5.17 10.66 1.47
N LYS A 259 -6.02 11.66 1.18
CA LYS A 259 -5.60 12.90 0.52
C LYS A 259 -4.62 13.69 1.40
N ALA A 260 -4.91 13.83 2.70
CA ALA A 260 -4.02 14.52 3.63
C ALA A 260 -2.63 13.87 3.68
N LEU A 261 -2.58 12.53 3.80
CA LEU A 261 -1.32 11.78 3.75
C LEU A 261 -0.59 11.93 2.41
N ALA A 262 -1.33 11.93 1.28
CA ALA A 262 -0.74 12.15 -0.04
C ALA A 262 -0.13 13.55 -0.21
N THR A 263 -0.73 14.57 0.41
CA THR A 263 -0.17 15.93 0.47
C THR A 263 1.14 15.94 1.25
N LEU A 264 1.20 15.26 2.39
CA LEU A 264 2.41 15.19 3.23
C LEU A 264 3.58 14.48 2.52
N LEU A 265 3.29 13.41 1.77
CA LEU A 265 4.29 12.69 0.97
C LEU A 265 4.78 13.48 -0.27
N GLY A 266 4.06 14.55 -0.66
CA GLY A 266 4.34 15.34 -1.86
C GLY A 266 5.76 15.90 -1.86
N PRO A 267 6.10 16.80 -0.93
CA PRO A 267 7.40 17.46 -0.89
C PRO A 267 8.58 16.48 -0.87
N ALA A 268 8.53 15.42 -0.06
CA ALA A 268 9.59 14.42 -0.01
C ALA A 268 9.85 13.78 -1.38
N ARG A 269 8.78 13.40 -2.09
CA ARG A 269 8.92 12.83 -3.44
C ARG A 269 9.38 13.84 -4.47
N ASP A 270 8.88 15.07 -4.40
CA ASP A 270 9.22 16.09 -5.37
C ASP A 270 10.72 16.40 -5.29
N TRP A 271 11.28 16.47 -4.08
CA TRP A 271 12.73 16.62 -3.89
C TRP A 271 13.54 15.38 -4.29
N ASP A 272 13.07 14.16 -3.98
CA ASP A 272 13.73 12.93 -4.47
C ASP A 272 13.79 12.89 -6.01
N VAL A 273 12.71 13.28 -6.68
CA VAL A 273 12.62 13.31 -8.15
C VAL A 273 13.53 14.40 -8.72
N PHE A 274 13.58 15.56 -8.09
CA PHE A 274 14.48 16.63 -8.52
C PHE A 274 15.94 16.23 -8.37
N LEU A 275 16.35 15.79 -7.19
CA LEU A 275 17.75 15.43 -6.90
C LEU A 275 18.23 14.23 -7.74
N GLY A 276 17.38 13.24 -7.99
CA GLY A 276 17.71 12.09 -8.84
C GLY A 276 17.48 12.30 -10.34
N GLY A 277 16.92 13.43 -10.75
CA GLY A 277 16.58 13.77 -12.13
C GLY A 277 17.29 15.05 -12.57
N LEU A 278 16.52 16.14 -12.69
CA LEU A 278 17.03 17.43 -13.16
C LEU A 278 18.26 17.92 -12.39
N GLY A 279 18.26 17.80 -11.06
CA GLY A 279 19.40 18.19 -10.23
C GLY A 279 20.68 17.41 -10.54
N ALA A 280 20.56 16.10 -10.78
CA ALA A 280 21.69 15.26 -11.19
C ALA A 280 22.16 15.59 -12.61
N GLU A 281 21.24 15.87 -13.55
CA GLU A 281 21.58 16.32 -14.91
C GLU A 281 22.37 17.64 -14.87
N LEU A 282 21.92 18.61 -14.06
CA LEU A 282 22.60 19.90 -13.89
C LEU A 282 23.98 19.74 -13.24
N ALA A 283 24.10 18.89 -12.21
CA ALA A 283 25.38 18.59 -11.58
C ALA A 283 26.37 17.98 -12.58
N GLY A 284 25.92 17.08 -13.46
CA GLY A 284 26.77 16.47 -14.49
C GLY A 284 27.18 17.45 -15.58
N ALA A 285 26.31 18.39 -15.95
CA ALA A 285 26.57 19.39 -16.98
C ALA A 285 27.47 20.54 -16.49
N LEU A 286 27.40 20.87 -15.19
CA LEU A 286 28.08 21.99 -14.55
C LEU A 286 28.73 21.56 -13.22
N PRO A 287 29.70 20.63 -13.24
CA PRO A 287 30.20 19.94 -12.03
C PRO A 287 30.90 20.86 -11.02
N GLU A 288 31.53 21.94 -11.49
CA GLU A 288 32.31 22.87 -10.67
C GLU A 288 31.60 24.22 -10.45
N ASP A 289 30.32 24.34 -10.82
CA ASP A 289 29.59 25.60 -10.64
C ASP A 289 29.06 25.73 -9.20
N PRO A 290 29.58 26.70 -8.41
CA PRO A 290 29.20 26.83 -6.99
C PRO A 290 27.73 27.17 -6.79
N ARG A 291 27.04 27.73 -7.80
CA ARG A 291 25.62 28.08 -7.73
C ARG A 291 24.74 26.85 -7.91
N ILE A 292 25.16 25.91 -8.77
CA ILE A 292 24.51 24.60 -8.89
C ILE A 292 24.73 23.78 -7.62
N ALA A 293 25.94 23.79 -7.07
CA ALA A 293 26.22 23.16 -5.77
C ALA A 293 25.30 23.70 -4.66
N ALA A 294 25.19 25.04 -4.55
CA ALA A 294 24.30 25.70 -3.57
C ALA A 294 22.81 25.35 -3.78
N LEU A 295 22.34 25.30 -5.04
CA LEU A 295 20.97 24.89 -5.38
C LEU A 295 20.68 23.46 -4.87
N LEU A 296 21.61 22.53 -5.10
CA LEU A 296 21.45 21.13 -4.71
C LEU A 296 21.53 20.95 -3.19
N GLU A 297 22.35 21.72 -2.49
CA GLU A 297 22.35 21.74 -1.02
C GLU A 297 21.02 22.25 -0.45
N ALA A 298 20.50 23.35 -0.98
CA ALA A 298 19.20 23.87 -0.57
C ALA A 298 18.07 22.85 -0.83
N ALA A 299 18.12 22.12 -1.95
CA ALA A 299 17.18 21.04 -2.25
C ALA A 299 17.31 19.86 -1.26
N ARG A 300 18.54 19.45 -0.90
CA ARG A 300 18.77 18.41 0.12
C ARG A 300 18.23 18.82 1.49
N PHE A 301 18.48 20.06 1.93
CA PHE A 301 17.94 20.58 3.19
C PHE A 301 16.40 20.50 3.23
N ARG A 302 15.72 20.92 2.14
CA ARG A 302 14.27 20.83 2.04
C ARG A 302 13.76 19.39 1.98
N ARG A 303 14.50 18.48 1.33
CA ARG A 303 14.20 17.04 1.33
C ARG A 303 14.23 16.51 2.76
N ASP A 304 15.29 16.77 3.50
CA ASP A 304 15.48 16.24 4.86
C ASP A 304 14.41 16.77 5.82
N ALA A 305 14.05 18.05 5.71
CA ALA A 305 12.92 18.62 6.45
C ALA A 305 11.58 17.93 6.11
N ALA A 306 11.34 17.62 4.83
CA ALA A 306 10.14 16.91 4.40
C ALA A 306 10.10 15.47 4.93
N TYR A 307 11.23 14.76 4.91
CA TYR A 307 11.36 13.41 5.48
C TYR A 307 11.17 13.42 7.01
N ALA A 308 11.71 14.41 7.72
CA ALA A 308 11.50 14.55 9.15
C ALA A 308 10.03 14.81 9.51
N ALA A 309 9.32 15.65 8.74
CA ALA A 309 7.89 15.86 8.91
C ALA A 309 7.08 14.58 8.64
N LEU A 310 7.43 13.86 7.57
CA LEU A 310 6.80 12.59 7.21
C LEU A 310 7.00 11.53 8.29
N ALA A 311 8.23 11.34 8.78
CA ALA A 311 8.56 10.35 9.80
C ALA A 311 7.74 10.57 11.09
N ARG A 312 7.62 11.83 11.55
CA ARG A 312 6.78 12.17 12.70
C ARG A 312 5.31 11.80 12.50
N HIS A 313 4.75 12.05 11.32
CA HIS A 313 3.36 11.71 11.03
C HIS A 313 3.14 10.19 10.95
N LEU A 314 4.06 9.45 10.32
CA LEU A 314 3.96 7.99 10.20
C LEU A 314 4.13 7.28 11.55
N ALA A 315 4.87 7.88 12.50
CA ALA A 315 4.92 7.42 13.90
C ALA A 315 3.70 7.84 14.74
N GLY A 316 2.89 8.77 14.24
CA GLY A 316 1.78 9.39 14.96
C GLY A 316 0.48 8.59 14.98
N ALA A 317 -0.46 9.02 15.82
CA ALA A 317 -1.78 8.41 15.94
C ALA A 317 -2.63 8.51 14.68
N GLU A 318 -2.48 9.59 13.89
CA GLU A 318 -3.28 9.80 12.68
C GLU A 318 -3.08 8.69 11.64
N PHE A 319 -1.82 8.32 11.37
CA PHE A 319 -1.49 7.24 10.44
C PHE A 319 -1.93 5.88 10.98
N ARG A 320 -1.71 5.65 12.28
CA ARG A 320 -2.10 4.43 12.97
C ARG A 320 -3.61 4.19 12.90
N HIS A 321 -4.41 5.22 13.21
CA HIS A 321 -5.88 5.16 13.07
C HIS A 321 -6.29 4.95 11.61
N LEU A 322 -5.58 5.54 10.64
CA LEU A 322 -5.89 5.37 9.22
C LEU A 322 -5.76 3.90 8.80
N LEU A 323 -4.70 3.21 9.21
CA LEU A 323 -4.54 1.79 8.91
C LEU A 323 -5.68 0.94 9.52
N TRP A 324 -6.07 1.21 10.77
CA TRP A 324 -7.18 0.50 11.41
C TRP A 324 -8.53 0.80 10.76
N ASP A 325 -8.77 2.04 10.34
CA ASP A 325 -9.99 2.40 9.63
C ASP A 325 -10.06 1.75 8.25
N LEU A 326 -8.94 1.60 7.54
CA LEU A 326 -8.90 0.83 6.30
C LEU A 326 -9.22 -0.65 6.55
N CYS A 327 -8.74 -1.25 7.64
CA CYS A 327 -9.13 -2.61 8.03
C CYS A 327 -10.63 -2.69 8.35
N ALA A 328 -11.15 -1.71 9.11
CA ALA A 328 -12.56 -1.64 9.48
C ALA A 328 -13.49 -1.48 8.28
N LEU A 329 -13.06 -0.74 7.26
CA LEU A 329 -13.78 -0.65 5.99
C LEU A 329 -13.93 -2.02 5.34
N VAL A 330 -12.85 -2.81 5.27
CA VAL A 330 -12.88 -4.14 4.65
C VAL A 330 -13.87 -5.08 5.33
N GLU A 331 -13.93 -5.09 6.66
CA GLU A 331 -14.80 -6.03 7.40
C GLU A 331 -16.21 -5.49 7.68
N GLY A 332 -16.31 -4.26 8.15
CA GLY A 332 -17.58 -3.67 8.59
C GLY A 332 -18.50 -3.22 7.46
N ARG A 333 -17.98 -3.08 6.23
CA ARG A 333 -18.72 -2.65 5.03
C ARG A 333 -19.71 -1.49 5.30
N PRO A 334 -19.28 -0.37 5.94
CA PRO A 334 -20.19 0.68 6.40
C PRO A 334 -20.62 1.62 5.25
N TRP A 335 -21.15 1.06 4.18
CA TRP A 335 -21.54 1.76 2.96
C TRP A 335 -22.80 1.15 2.35
N LEU A 336 -23.42 1.91 1.44
CA LEU A 336 -24.56 1.45 0.65
C LEU A 336 -24.06 0.83 -0.66
N VAL A 337 -24.70 -0.27 -1.07
CA VAL A 337 -24.47 -0.92 -2.36
C VAL A 337 -25.66 -0.60 -3.27
N ASP A 338 -25.42 0.20 -4.31
CA ASP A 338 -26.43 0.59 -5.30
C ASP A 338 -26.43 -0.35 -6.51
N ARG A 339 -25.27 -0.94 -6.83
CA ARG A 339 -25.10 -1.87 -7.94
C ARG A 339 -24.54 -3.20 -7.44
N PRO A 340 -25.40 -4.10 -6.95
CA PRO A 340 -24.98 -5.47 -6.69
C PRO A 340 -24.72 -6.19 -8.02
N GLY A 341 -23.71 -7.05 -8.06
CA GLY A 341 -23.40 -7.85 -9.24
C GLY A 341 -21.89 -8.04 -9.49
N PRO A 342 -21.54 -8.71 -10.60
CA PRO A 342 -20.15 -8.95 -10.99
C PRO A 342 -19.39 -7.64 -11.23
N VAL A 343 -18.12 -7.61 -10.83
CA VAL A 343 -17.24 -6.45 -11.01
C VAL A 343 -16.95 -6.17 -12.50
N GLU A 344 -17.03 -7.19 -13.35
CA GLU A 344 -16.76 -7.13 -14.79
C GLU A 344 -17.70 -6.16 -15.51
N ASP A 345 -19.02 -6.29 -15.29
CA ASP A 345 -20.03 -5.45 -15.92
C ASP A 345 -19.89 -3.98 -15.48
N PHE A 346 -19.67 -3.80 -14.17
CA PHE A 346 -19.41 -2.49 -13.60
C PHE A 346 -18.15 -1.85 -14.21
N ALA A 347 -17.06 -2.62 -14.29
CA ALA A 347 -15.79 -2.17 -14.82
C ALA A 347 -15.86 -1.84 -16.31
N ALA A 348 -16.52 -2.68 -17.12
CA ALA A 348 -16.73 -2.46 -18.55
C ALA A 348 -17.50 -1.14 -18.79
N GLY A 349 -18.62 -0.92 -18.08
CA GLY A 349 -19.39 0.31 -18.18
C GLY A 349 -18.59 1.56 -17.78
N LEU A 350 -17.79 1.45 -16.71
CA LEU A 350 -16.95 2.56 -16.24
C LEU A 350 -15.82 2.88 -17.22
N LEU A 351 -15.12 1.87 -17.73
CA LEU A 351 -14.05 2.01 -18.72
C LEU A 351 -14.59 2.59 -20.03
N ALA A 352 -15.72 2.08 -20.54
CA ALA A 352 -16.35 2.57 -21.75
C ALA A 352 -16.78 4.04 -21.63
N LYS A 353 -17.42 4.42 -20.52
CA LYS A 353 -17.79 5.83 -20.24
C LYS A 353 -16.54 6.71 -20.18
N ARG A 354 -15.47 6.24 -19.55
CA ARG A 354 -14.24 7.02 -19.40
C ARG A 354 -13.50 7.18 -20.71
N TRP A 355 -13.42 6.12 -21.50
CA TRP A 355 -12.83 6.10 -22.83
C TRP A 355 -13.56 7.03 -23.79
N ARG A 356 -14.90 7.01 -23.79
CA ARG A 356 -15.70 7.95 -24.59
C ARG A 356 -15.40 9.40 -24.22
N LYS A 357 -15.29 9.71 -22.92
CA LYS A 357 -14.90 11.06 -22.48
C LYS A 357 -13.47 11.42 -22.90
N LEU A 358 -12.55 10.46 -22.83
CA LEU A 358 -11.14 10.65 -23.20
C LEU A 358 -10.98 10.89 -24.70
N THR A 359 -11.76 10.19 -25.53
CA THR A 359 -11.71 10.23 -27.00
C THR A 359 -12.64 11.28 -27.62
N ALA A 360 -13.56 11.87 -26.83
CA ALA A 360 -14.39 12.99 -27.28
C ALA A 360 -13.60 14.26 -27.60
N ALA A 361 -12.34 14.36 -27.15
CA ALA A 361 -11.40 15.36 -27.63
C ALA A 361 -11.00 15.02 -29.08
N GLY A 362 -11.83 15.44 -30.04
CA GLY A 362 -11.70 15.10 -31.47
C GLY A 362 -10.71 15.93 -32.27
N GLY A 363 -9.88 16.77 -31.62
CA GLY A 363 -8.85 17.60 -32.26
C GLY A 363 -7.44 17.00 -32.17
N SER A 364 -6.53 17.47 -33.02
CA SER A 364 -5.09 17.18 -32.93
C SER A 364 -4.57 17.57 -31.54
N MET A 365 -4.00 16.61 -30.81
CA MET A 365 -3.45 16.84 -29.46
C MET A 365 -2.35 17.91 -29.46
N GLU A 366 -1.65 18.08 -30.59
CA GLU A 366 -0.56 19.04 -30.74
C GLU A 366 -1.04 20.50 -30.64
N ASP A 367 -2.25 20.76 -31.14
CA ASP A 367 -2.83 22.11 -31.25
C ASP A 367 -3.70 22.50 -30.04
N LEU A 368 -3.82 21.61 -29.05
CA LEU A 368 -4.62 21.87 -27.86
C LEU A 368 -4.01 23.02 -27.03
N PRO A 369 -4.84 23.99 -26.58
CA PRO A 369 -4.42 24.97 -25.58
C PRO A 369 -3.87 24.30 -24.33
N ASP A 370 -2.93 24.94 -23.64
CA ASP A 370 -2.23 24.40 -22.46
C ASP A 370 -3.19 23.87 -21.37
N ALA A 371 -4.30 24.58 -21.13
CA ALA A 371 -5.32 24.19 -20.16
C ALA A 371 -6.03 22.88 -20.57
N GLU A 372 -6.38 22.74 -21.85
CA GLU A 372 -7.03 21.55 -22.40
C GLU A 372 -6.07 20.36 -22.47
N PHE A 373 -4.83 20.59 -22.90
CA PHE A 373 -3.76 19.58 -22.87
C PHE A 373 -3.53 19.08 -21.43
N HIS A 374 -3.51 19.98 -20.44
CA HIS A 374 -3.41 19.60 -19.03
C HIS A 374 -4.62 18.78 -18.56
N ALA A 375 -5.85 19.18 -18.93
CA ALA A 375 -7.06 18.45 -18.61
C ALA A 375 -7.05 17.03 -19.22
N LEU A 376 -6.63 16.91 -20.48
CA LEU A 376 -6.49 15.64 -21.19
C LEU A 376 -5.48 14.71 -20.49
N ARG A 377 -4.34 15.27 -20.06
CA ARG A 377 -3.33 14.54 -19.28
C ARG A 377 -3.87 14.03 -17.95
N LEU A 378 -4.61 14.86 -17.21
CA LEU A 378 -5.28 14.42 -15.98
C LEU A 378 -6.27 13.30 -16.29
N ASP A 379 -6.99 13.41 -17.41
CA ASP A 379 -7.99 12.44 -17.78
C ASP A 379 -7.40 11.09 -18.20
N GLY A 380 -6.30 11.12 -18.96
CA GLY A 380 -5.49 9.95 -19.29
C GLY A 380 -4.94 9.27 -18.03
N LYS A 381 -4.41 10.03 -17.05
CA LYS A 381 -3.96 9.45 -15.76
C LYS A 381 -5.06 8.65 -15.07
N ARG A 382 -6.27 9.21 -15.00
CA ARG A 382 -7.42 8.50 -14.41
C ARG A 382 -7.78 7.26 -15.23
N MET A 383 -7.73 7.33 -16.56
CA MET A 383 -7.96 6.16 -17.42
C MET A 383 -6.95 5.04 -17.14
N ARG A 384 -5.67 5.37 -16.96
CA ARG A 384 -4.65 4.35 -16.66
C ARG A 384 -4.89 3.68 -15.32
N TYR A 385 -5.25 4.41 -14.27
CA TYR A 385 -5.50 3.76 -12.98
C TYR A 385 -6.70 2.81 -13.03
N LEU A 386 -7.75 3.17 -13.77
CA LEU A 386 -8.89 2.27 -14.01
C LEU A 386 -8.47 1.04 -14.82
N ALA A 387 -7.75 1.25 -15.92
CA ALA A 387 -7.28 0.18 -16.78
C ALA A 387 -6.33 -0.77 -16.03
N GLU A 388 -5.39 -0.26 -15.24
CA GLU A 388 -4.47 -1.08 -14.44
C GLU A 388 -5.22 -1.90 -13.39
N LEU A 389 -6.28 -1.34 -12.81
CA LEU A 389 -7.07 -1.99 -11.78
C LEU A 389 -7.92 -3.14 -12.34
N PHE A 390 -8.59 -2.92 -13.47
CA PHE A 390 -9.56 -3.87 -14.01
C PHE A 390 -9.02 -4.76 -15.13
N ALA A 391 -7.88 -4.44 -15.75
CA ALA A 391 -7.25 -5.28 -16.78
C ALA A 391 -7.11 -6.77 -16.39
N PRO A 392 -6.80 -7.14 -15.12
CA PRO A 392 -6.73 -8.54 -14.72
C PRO A 392 -8.01 -9.36 -15.00
N LEU A 393 -9.19 -8.72 -15.02
CA LEU A 393 -10.48 -9.39 -15.23
C LEU A 393 -10.62 -9.99 -16.64
N TRP A 394 -9.92 -9.44 -17.65
CA TRP A 394 -9.99 -9.91 -19.05
C TRP A 394 -8.66 -10.51 -19.56
N GLY A 395 -7.78 -10.90 -18.64
CA GLY A 395 -6.50 -11.54 -18.95
C GLY A 395 -5.34 -10.57 -19.22
N ARG A 396 -4.14 -10.98 -18.78
CA ARG A 396 -2.94 -10.14 -18.71
C ARG A 396 -2.45 -9.59 -20.05
N LYS A 397 -2.52 -10.37 -21.13
CA LYS A 397 -1.96 -9.98 -22.44
C LYS A 397 -2.68 -8.78 -23.06
N ARG A 398 -4.02 -8.76 -23.04
CA ARG A 398 -4.83 -7.74 -23.71
C ARG A 398 -4.74 -6.40 -22.99
N GLY A 399 -4.91 -6.40 -21.67
CA GLY A 399 -4.75 -5.20 -20.85
C GLY A 399 -3.34 -4.61 -20.94
N ARG A 400 -2.30 -5.46 -21.01
CA ARG A 400 -0.90 -5.01 -21.13
C ARG A 400 -0.65 -4.13 -22.36
N ARG A 401 -1.09 -4.54 -23.56
CA ARG A 401 -0.88 -3.75 -24.79
C ARG A 401 -1.56 -2.37 -24.71
N PHE A 402 -2.79 -2.32 -24.20
CA PHE A 402 -3.51 -1.06 -24.00
C PHE A 402 -2.79 -0.16 -22.98
N LEU A 403 -2.34 -0.73 -21.86
CA LEU A 403 -1.60 -0.02 -20.81
C LEU A 403 -0.25 0.52 -21.29
N GLU A 404 0.50 -0.26 -22.10
CA GLU A 404 1.77 0.17 -22.68
C GLU A 404 1.57 1.40 -23.60
N ARG A 405 0.56 1.37 -24.47
CA ARG A 405 0.22 2.52 -25.33
C ARG A 405 -0.19 3.73 -24.51
N LEU A 406 -1.07 3.55 -23.51
CA LEU A 406 -1.52 4.62 -22.65
C LEU A 406 -0.37 5.20 -21.80
N ALA A 407 0.57 4.37 -21.36
CA ALA A 407 1.78 4.81 -20.67
C ALA A 407 2.67 5.67 -21.57
N ALA A 408 2.86 5.28 -22.83
CA ALA A 408 3.64 6.05 -23.80
C ALA A 408 3.07 7.47 -24.01
N VAL A 409 1.75 7.61 -24.16
CA VAL A 409 1.11 8.94 -24.23
C VAL A 409 1.40 9.74 -22.95
N GLN A 410 1.24 9.12 -21.78
CA GLN A 410 1.41 9.81 -20.50
C GLN A 410 2.84 10.25 -20.21
N GLU A 411 3.83 9.49 -20.66
CA GLU A 411 5.24 9.84 -20.55
C GLU A 411 5.52 11.14 -21.33
N GLN A 412 5.08 11.22 -22.58
CA GLN A 412 5.28 12.41 -23.41
C GLN A 412 4.48 13.62 -22.89
N MET A 413 3.24 13.43 -22.45
CA MET A 413 2.47 14.49 -21.77
C MET A 413 3.08 14.91 -20.42
N GLY A 414 3.83 14.01 -19.77
CA GLY A 414 4.61 14.29 -18.57
C GLY A 414 5.73 15.28 -18.89
N LEU A 415 6.57 14.95 -19.88
CA LEU A 415 7.67 15.78 -20.35
C LEU A 415 7.22 17.19 -20.75
N ALA A 416 6.06 17.31 -21.41
CA ALA A 416 5.50 18.61 -21.79
C ALA A 416 5.09 19.50 -20.59
N ASN A 417 4.85 18.90 -19.41
CA ASN A 417 4.45 19.59 -18.18
C ASN A 417 5.62 19.72 -17.18
N ASP A 418 6.79 19.14 -17.47
CA ASP A 418 7.94 19.15 -16.56
C ASP A 418 8.46 20.58 -16.32
N ALA A 419 8.39 21.47 -17.30
CA ALA A 419 8.92 22.84 -17.17
C ALA A 419 8.18 23.64 -16.09
N ALA A 420 6.85 23.56 -16.06
CA ALA A 420 6.04 24.21 -15.04
C ALA A 420 6.27 23.61 -13.64
N VAL A 421 6.49 22.29 -13.56
CA VAL A 421 6.78 21.60 -12.29
C VAL A 421 8.17 21.97 -11.78
N ALA A 422 9.18 21.98 -12.66
CA ALA A 422 10.53 22.38 -12.33
C ALA A 422 10.55 23.82 -11.80
N ARG A 423 9.94 24.77 -12.54
CA ARG A 423 9.79 26.17 -12.11
C ARG A 423 9.19 26.28 -10.70
N ALA A 424 8.04 25.64 -10.47
CA ALA A 424 7.38 25.70 -9.16
C ALA A 424 8.23 25.09 -8.03
N LEU A 425 9.04 24.08 -8.34
CA LEU A 425 9.89 23.39 -7.39
C LEU A 425 11.20 24.13 -7.10
N VAL A 426 11.81 24.78 -8.10
CA VAL A 426 13.06 25.55 -7.91
C VAL A 426 12.83 26.99 -7.48
N ALA A 427 11.63 27.56 -7.69
CA ALA A 427 11.31 28.92 -7.25
C ALA A 427 11.59 29.18 -5.76
N PRO A 428 11.27 28.28 -4.80
CA PRO A 428 11.65 28.44 -3.40
C PRO A 428 13.17 28.38 -3.12
N LEU A 429 13.99 28.10 -4.12
CA LEU A 429 15.46 28.04 -4.01
C LEU A 429 16.13 29.31 -4.55
N SER A 430 15.37 30.29 -5.06
CA SER A 430 15.88 31.56 -5.62
C SER A 430 16.79 32.32 -4.66
N ASP A 431 16.51 32.21 -3.36
CA ASP A 431 17.16 32.96 -2.28
C ASP A 431 18.54 32.38 -1.90
N SER A 432 18.93 31.24 -2.49
CA SER A 432 20.28 30.69 -2.34
C SER A 432 21.33 31.54 -3.09
N PRO A 433 22.62 31.49 -2.72
CA PRO A 433 23.68 32.18 -3.47
C PRO A 433 23.68 31.80 -4.96
N GLY A 434 23.39 32.77 -5.83
CA GLY A 434 23.22 32.54 -7.27
C GLY A 434 21.96 31.77 -7.67
N GLY A 435 21.00 31.63 -6.76
CA GLY A 435 19.78 30.83 -6.92
C GLY A 435 18.90 31.27 -8.09
N ASN A 436 18.81 32.58 -8.38
CA ASN A 436 18.10 33.10 -9.56
C ASN A 436 18.71 32.57 -10.87
N TRP A 437 20.04 32.56 -10.97
CA TRP A 437 20.73 32.04 -12.14
C TRP A 437 20.54 30.52 -12.27
N ALA A 438 20.75 29.78 -11.18
CA ALA A 438 20.62 28.32 -11.17
C ALA A 438 19.18 27.86 -11.47
N THR A 439 18.19 28.59 -10.95
CA THR A 439 16.76 28.41 -11.29
C THR A 439 16.52 28.65 -12.77
N GLY A 440 17.05 29.73 -13.34
CA GLY A 440 16.94 30.04 -14.77
C GLY A 440 17.56 28.95 -15.66
N VAL A 441 18.73 28.42 -15.28
CA VAL A 441 19.37 27.28 -15.97
C VAL A 441 18.49 26.03 -15.90
N ALA A 442 17.96 25.71 -14.72
CA ALA A 442 17.08 24.56 -14.53
C ALA A 442 15.81 24.65 -15.41
N GLU A 443 15.18 25.83 -15.46
CA GLU A 443 14.01 26.06 -16.32
C GLU A 443 14.35 25.96 -17.81
N GLY A 444 15.46 26.58 -18.23
CA GLY A 444 15.94 26.54 -19.61
C GLY A 444 16.24 25.10 -20.07
N TRP A 445 16.86 24.30 -19.19
CA TRP A 445 17.17 22.90 -19.44
C TRP A 445 15.91 22.07 -19.73
N VAL A 446 14.87 22.24 -18.89
CA VAL A 446 13.60 21.51 -19.06
C VAL A 446 12.81 22.03 -20.27
N LEU A 447 12.85 23.33 -20.55
CA LEU A 447 12.23 23.90 -21.75
C LEU A 447 12.86 23.33 -23.03
N ALA A 448 14.19 23.23 -23.07
CA ALA A 448 14.90 22.61 -24.19
C ALA A 448 14.50 21.14 -24.38
N ARG A 449 14.38 20.37 -23.29
CA ARG A 449 13.97 18.95 -23.30
C ARG A 449 12.52 18.76 -23.77
N SER A 450 11.63 19.68 -23.43
CA SER A 450 10.19 19.57 -23.71
C SER A 450 9.79 20.05 -25.10
N ARG A 451 10.71 20.63 -25.89
CA ARG A 451 10.44 21.25 -27.22
C ARG A 451 9.68 20.35 -28.22
N ARG A 452 9.87 19.03 -28.16
CA ARG A 452 9.17 18.06 -29.05
C ARG A 452 8.15 17.17 -28.32
N ALA A 453 7.90 17.43 -27.04
CA ALA A 453 7.08 16.56 -26.21
C ALA A 453 5.61 16.53 -26.65
N ARG A 454 5.04 17.67 -27.10
CA ARG A 454 3.66 17.74 -27.62
C ARG A 454 3.49 16.93 -28.90
N SER A 455 4.34 17.14 -29.89
CA SER A 455 4.30 16.37 -31.14
C SER A 455 4.47 14.85 -30.91
N ARG A 456 5.39 14.46 -30.02
CA ARG A 456 5.54 13.04 -29.61
C ARG A 456 4.31 12.51 -28.88
N ALA A 457 3.69 13.32 -28.03
CA ALA A 457 2.45 12.96 -27.34
C ALA A 457 1.30 12.76 -28.33
N ALA A 458 1.16 13.62 -29.34
CA ALA A 458 0.17 13.50 -30.40
C ALA A 458 0.35 12.21 -31.20
N LYS A 459 1.58 11.90 -31.64
CA LYS A 459 1.86 10.63 -32.33
C LYS A 459 1.54 9.40 -31.48
N ALA A 460 1.86 9.44 -30.18
CA ALA A 460 1.53 8.34 -29.26
C ALA A 460 0.01 8.24 -29.04
N TRP A 461 -0.70 9.37 -29.04
CA TRP A 461 -2.14 9.44 -28.90
C TRP A 461 -2.86 8.79 -30.08
N ASP A 462 -2.44 9.07 -31.31
CA ASP A 462 -3.02 8.43 -32.51
C ASP A 462 -2.85 6.92 -32.47
N ALA A 463 -1.68 6.43 -32.04
CA ALA A 463 -1.42 5.01 -31.84
C ALA A 463 -2.30 4.37 -30.74
N LEU A 464 -2.69 5.15 -29.72
CA LEU A 464 -3.61 4.73 -28.68
C LEU A 464 -5.06 4.69 -29.20
N LEU A 465 -5.49 5.67 -30.01
CA LEU A 465 -6.82 5.69 -30.63
C LEU A 465 -7.04 4.52 -31.59
N GLY A 466 -6.00 4.10 -32.32
CA GLY A 466 -6.00 2.88 -33.14
C GLY A 466 -5.88 1.57 -32.35
N ALA A 467 -6.05 1.59 -31.03
CA ALA A 467 -6.05 0.39 -30.18
C ALA A 467 -7.48 0.01 -29.81
N ASP A 468 -7.83 -1.27 -29.98
CA ASP A 468 -9.10 -1.78 -29.48
C ASP A 468 -9.11 -1.78 -27.94
N PRO A 469 -10.15 -1.17 -27.32
CA PRO A 469 -10.38 -1.30 -25.89
C PRO A 469 -10.53 -2.75 -25.45
N PHE A 470 -9.79 -3.17 -24.41
CA PHE A 470 -9.78 -4.57 -23.97
C PHE A 470 -11.10 -5.02 -23.30
N TRP A 471 -11.97 -4.08 -22.93
CA TRP A 471 -13.23 -4.34 -22.22
C TRP A 471 -14.47 -4.33 -23.13
N ASN A 472 -14.31 -4.13 -24.44
CA ASN A 472 -15.41 -4.02 -25.41
C ASN A 472 -15.71 -5.33 -26.15
N GLN A 473 -15.20 -6.47 -25.69
CA GLN A 473 -15.33 -7.73 -26.43
C GLN A 473 -15.94 -8.81 -25.54
N GLY A 474 -17.26 -8.95 -25.70
CA GLY A 474 -18.01 -10.18 -25.45
C GLY A 474 -18.02 -11.02 -26.71
#